data_AF-A0A7M2YBQ2-F1
#
_entry.id   AF-A0A7M2YBQ2-F1
#
_cell.length_a   1.000
_cell.length_b   1.000
_cell.length_c   1.000
_cell.angle_alpha   90.00
_cell.angle_beta   90.00
_cell.angle_gamma   90.00
#
_symmetry.space_group_name_H-M   'P 1'
#
loop_
_entity.id
_entity.type
_entity.pdbx_description
1 polymer ?
#
loop_
_entity_poly.entity_id
_entity_poly.type
_entity_poly.pdbx_seq_one_letter_code
_entity_poly.pdbx_strand_id
1 'polypeptide(L)' 'MKTQDIYILEPNTSEEANALKAFAKALKIKFEVKEKPYNPEFVAKILESQKQAKEGKVTRVKKENLKEFLGL' A
#
# COMPACT_ATOMS: atom_id res chain seq x y z
N MET A 1 31.71 -7.60 21.88
CA MET A 1 30.83 -6.51 21.44
C MET A 1 29.43 -6.82 21.92
N LYS A 2 28.71 -5.87 22.54
CA LYS A 2 27.30 -6.09 22.90
C LYS A 2 26.51 -6.13 21.59
N THR A 3 25.95 -7.28 21.24
CA THR A 3 24.97 -7.39 20.15
C THR A 3 23.73 -6.63 20.57
N GLN A 4 23.30 -5.67 19.75
CA GLN A 4 22.04 -4.96 19.95
C GLN A 4 20.97 -5.72 19.16
N ASP A 5 19.95 -6.23 19.86
CA ASP A 5 18.83 -6.91 19.22
C ASP A 5 17.92 -5.89 18.52
N ILE A 6 17.52 -6.19 17.29
CA ILE A 6 16.63 -5.36 16.47
C ILE A 6 15.25 -6.00 16.46
N TYR A 7 14.24 -5.24 16.87
CA TYR A 7 12.83 -5.67 16.86
C TYR A 7 12.09 -5.00 15.70
N ILE A 8 11.38 -5.79 14.90
CA ILE A 8 10.54 -5.32 13.80
C ILE A 8 9.08 -5.55 14.21
N LEU A 9 8.28 -4.48 14.18
CA LEU A 9 6.87 -4.49 14.54
C LEU A 9 6.03 -4.28 13.28
N GLU A 10 5.05 -5.15 13.05
CA GLU A 10 4.16 -5.08 11.89
C GLU A 10 2.70 -4.85 12.33
N PRO A 11 2.29 -3.59 12.59
CA PRO A 11 0.93 -3.28 13.01
C PRO A 11 -0.08 -3.58 11.89
N ASN A 12 -1.29 -4.04 12.27
CA ASN A 12 -2.36 -4.37 11.33
C ASN A 12 -3.36 -3.22 11.14
N THR A 13 -3.41 -2.30 12.09
CA THR A 13 -4.32 -1.14 12.07
C THR A 13 -3.58 0.19 12.18
N SER A 14 -4.24 1.25 11.71
CA SER A 14 -3.72 2.62 11.82
C SER A 14 -3.56 3.08 13.27
N GLU A 15 -4.43 2.62 14.18
CA GLU A 15 -4.33 2.92 15.62
C GLU A 15 -3.09 2.30 16.26
N GLU A 16 -2.82 1.02 15.99
CA GLU A 16 -1.62 0.34 16.48
C GLU A 16 -0.34 1.03 15.98
N ALA A 17 -0.29 1.39 14.69
CA ALA A 17 0.85 2.09 14.11
C ALA A 17 1.09 3.46 14.78
N ASN A 18 0.02 4.20 15.07
CA ASN A 18 0.10 5.49 15.76
C ASN A 18 0.57 5.34 17.21
N ALA A 19 0.09 4.33 17.93
CA ALA A 19 0.54 4.02 19.28
C ALA A 19 2.04 3.72 19.30
N LEU A 20 2.52 2.82 18.44
CA LEU A 20 3.93 2.45 18.34
C LEU A 20 4.82 3.66 18.02
N LYS A 21 4.36 4.54 17.11
CA LYS A 21 5.07 5.79 16.77
C LYS A 21 5.15 6.73 17.97
N ALA A 22 4.10 6.83 18.78
CA ALA A 22 4.10 7.65 19.98
C ALA A 22 5.06 7.09 21.04
N PHE A 23 5.04 5.78 21.27
CA PHE A 23 5.97 5.11 22.19
C PHE A 23 7.43 5.29 21.77
N ALA A 24 7.77 5.06 20.49
CA ALA A 24 9.13 5.22 20.00
C ALA A 24 9.65 6.66 20.17
N LYS A 25 8.79 7.66 19.91
CA LYS A 25 9.11 9.08 20.14
C LYS A 25 9.33 9.40 21.62
N ALA A 26 8.46 8.92 22.51
CA ALA A 26 8.57 9.16 23.94
C ALA A 26 9.88 8.61 24.52
N LEU A 27 10.31 7.44 24.03
CA LEU A 27 11.53 6.77 24.44
C LEU A 27 12.79 7.26 23.69
N LYS A 28 12.66 8.22 22.77
CA LYS A 28 13.74 8.73 21.91
C LYS A 28 14.49 7.63 21.15
N ILE A 29 13.77 6.58 20.77
CA ILE A 29 14.30 5.46 20.00
C ILE A 29 14.29 5.82 18.52
N LYS A 30 15.34 5.46 17.78
CA LYS A 30 15.36 5.56 16.32
C LYS A 30 14.43 4.49 15.74
N PHE A 31 13.47 4.91 14.92
CA PHE A 31 12.56 4.02 14.23
C PHE A 31 12.51 4.36 12.73
N GLU A 32 12.21 3.37 11.91
CA GLU A 32 12.00 3.50 10.47
C GLU A 32 10.60 3.02 10.13
N VAL A 33 9.87 3.80 9.34
CA VAL A 33 8.56 3.39 8.82
C VAL A 33 8.80 2.82 7.43
N LYS A 34 8.65 1.50 7.29
CA LYS A 34 8.65 0.84 5.99
C LYS A 34 7.21 0.70 5.55
N GLU A 35 6.87 1.31 4.41
CA GLU A 35 5.60 1.04 3.77
C GLU A 35 5.60 -0.40 3.27
N LYS A 36 4.51 -1.14 3.54
CA LYS A 36 4.35 -2.48 2.99
C LYS A 36 4.34 -2.34 1.46
N PRO A 37 5.16 -3.12 0.73
CA PRO A 37 5.08 -3.11 -0.72
C PRO A 37 3.65 -3.46 -1.15
N TYR A 38 3.15 -2.79 -2.18
CA TYR A 38 1.87 -3.16 -2.79
C TYR A 38 1.87 -4.65 -3.13
N ASN A 39 0.72 -5.31 -3.02
CA ASN A 39 0.60 -6.72 -3.40
C ASN A 39 1.17 -6.90 -4.82
N PRO A 40 2.14 -7.81 -5.03
CA PRO A 40 2.79 -7.99 -6.32
C PRO A 40 1.79 -8.30 -7.45
N GLU A 41 0.69 -9.00 -7.15
CA GLU A 41 -0.37 -9.26 -8.13
C GLU A 41 -1.11 -7.99 -8.55
N PHE A 42 -1.32 -7.07 -7.60
CA PHE A 42 -1.89 -5.76 -7.89
C PHE A 42 -0.95 -4.95 -8.79
N VAL A 43 0.35 -4.90 -8.46
CA VAL A 43 1.35 -4.22 -9.28
C VAL A 43 1.39 -4.80 -10.70
N ALA A 44 1.36 -6.12 -10.83
CA ALA A 44 1.34 -6.80 -12.12
C ALA A 44 0.11 -6.40 -12.96
N LYS A 45 -1.09 -6.37 -12.37
CA LYS A 45 -2.32 -5.92 -13.04
C LYS A 45 -2.24 -4.47 -13.51
N ILE A 46 -1.68 -3.58 -12.69
CA ILE A 46 -1.51 -2.17 -13.07
C ILE A 46 -0.54 -2.02 -14.24
N LEU A 47 0.59 -2.72 -14.22
CA LEU A 47 1.56 -2.70 -15.32
C LEU A 47 0.96 -3.24 -16.63
N GLU A 48 0.18 -4.32 -16.55
CA GLU A 48 -0.55 -4.86 -17.70
C GLU A 48 -1.56 -3.86 -18.25
N SER A 49 -2.37 -3.25 -17.37
CA SER A 49 -3.35 -2.23 -17.75
C SER A 49 -2.69 -1.01 -18.44
N GLN A 50 -1.54 -0.56 -17.94
CA GLN A 50 -0.77 0.51 -18.59
C GLN A 50 -0.29 0.12 -19.99
N LYS A 51 0.15 -1.14 -20.19
CA LYS A 51 0.53 -1.64 -21.51
C LYS A 51 -0.67 -1.66 -22.45
N GLN A 52 -1.80 -2.23 -22.01
CA GLN A 52 -3.05 -2.25 -22.79
C GLN A 52 -3.48 -0.84 -23.19
N ALA A 53 -3.36 0.13 -22.28
CA ALA A 53 -3.68 1.52 -22.57
C ALA A 53 -2.80 2.14 -23.66
N LYS A 54 -1.48 1.87 -23.63
CA LYS A 54 -0.54 2.29 -24.69
C LYS A 54 -0.84 1.62 -26.03
N GLU A 55 -1.31 0.38 -26.01
CA GLU A 55 -1.73 -0.37 -27.20
C GLU A 55 -3.14 0.03 -27.69
N GLY A 56 -3.82 0.96 -27.02
CA GLY A 56 -5.16 1.41 -27.38
C GLY A 56 -6.28 0.44 -26.99
N LYS A 57 -5.98 -0.61 -26.23
CA LYS A 57 -6.94 -1.58 -25.69
C LYS A 57 -7.64 -1.01 -24.45
N VAL A 58 -8.35 0.09 -24.62
CA VAL A 58 -9.11 0.75 -23.55
C VAL A 58 -10.60 0.74 -23.84
N THR A 59 -11.40 0.51 -22.81
CA THR A 59 -12.84 0.71 -22.87
C THR A 59 -13.17 2.08 -22.29
N ARG A 60 -13.68 2.99 -23.12
CA ARG A 60 -14.15 4.30 -22.66
C ARG A 60 -15.61 4.21 -22.28
N VAL A 61 -15.92 4.49 -21.01
CA VAL A 61 -17.28 4.45 -20.49
C VAL A 61 -17.67 5.87 -20.08
N LYS A 62 -18.85 6.33 -20.52
CA LYS A 62 -19.41 7.61 -20.07
C LYS A 62 -19.88 7.47 -18.62
N LYS A 63 -19.78 8.55 -17.83
CA LYS A 63 -20.18 8.55 -16.42
C LYS A 63 -21.61 8.03 -16.18
N GLU A 64 -22.53 8.36 -17.08
CA GLU A 64 -23.94 7.94 -17.03
C GLU A 64 -24.12 6.42 -17.16
N ASN A 65 -23.19 5.74 -17.85
CA ASN A 65 -23.24 4.31 -18.13
C ASN A 65 -22.35 3.48 -17.18
N LEU A 66 -21.70 4.14 -16.21
CA LEU A 66 -20.73 3.49 -15.33
C LEU A 66 -21.38 2.40 -14.45
N LYS A 67 -22.60 2.64 -13.95
CA LYS A 67 -23.29 1.67 -13.09
C LYS A 67 -23.63 0.39 -13.85
N GLU A 68 -24.23 0.53 -15.03
CA GLU A 68 -24.56 -0.58 -15.92
C GLU A 68 -23.30 -1.37 -16.32
N PHE A 69 -22.22 -0.66 -16.68
CA PHE A 69 -20.95 -1.28 -17.04
C PHE A 69 -20.32 -2.09 -15.89
N LEU A 70 -20.47 -1.63 -14.66
CA LEU A 70 -19.95 -2.32 -13.46
C LEU A 70 -20.90 -3.40 -12.93
N GLY A 71 -22.10 -3.55 -13.50
CA GLY A 71 -23.13 -4.49 -13.02
C GLY A 71 -23.65 -4.15 -11.62
N LEU A 72 -23.67 -2.86 -11.28
CA LEU A 72 -24.08 -2.32 -9.97
C LEU A 72 -25.49 -1.73 -9.98
#